data_AF-A0A9J6FR53-F1
#
_entry.id   AF-A0A9J6FR53-F1
#
_cell.length_a   1.000
_cell.length_b   1.000
_cell.length_c   1.000
_cell.angle_alpha   90.00
_cell.angle_beta   90.00
_cell.angle_gamma   90.00
#
_symmetry.space_group_name_H-M   'P 1'
#
loop_
_entity.id
_entity.type
_entity.pdbx_description
1 polymer ?
#
loop_
_entity_poly.entity_id
_entity_poly.type
_entity_poly.pdbx_seq_one_letter_code
_entity_poly.pdbx_strand_id
1 'polypeptide(L)'
;MFIRCHQVCILIDTRKYCTCMQEIIAARIQLATGSRKFKTYLLVSAYYRPETSKSTKGSFEWVGELRTLYPTDHIIIGGDFTPSTPPGTIPQTPREATTCRLPW
;
A
#
# COMPACT_ATOMS: atom_id res chain seq x y z
N MET A 1 -7.72 -25.31 -13.16
CA MET A 1 -8.39 -24.88 -11.91
C MET A 1 -8.93 -23.48 -12.15
N PHE A 2 -10.25 -23.33 -12.31
CA PHE A 2 -10.86 -22.01 -12.52
C PHE A 2 -11.15 -21.38 -11.15
N ILE A 3 -10.38 -20.35 -10.79
CA ILE A 3 -10.71 -19.51 -9.64
C ILE A 3 -11.90 -18.65 -10.08
N ARG A 4 -13.13 -19.05 -9.70
CA ARG A 4 -14.28 -18.15 -9.78
C ARG A 4 -14.05 -17.03 -8.76
N CYS A 5 -13.50 -15.91 -9.23
CA CYS A 5 -13.25 -14.74 -8.42
C CYS A 5 -14.57 -14.00 -8.22
N HIS A 6 -15.27 -14.26 -7.11
CA HIS A 6 -16.33 -13.37 -6.66
C HIS A 6 -15.63 -12.17 -6.01
N GLN A 7 -15.26 -11.19 -6.85
CA GLN A 7 -14.38 -10.11 -6.46
C GLN A 7 -15.22 -8.87 -6.14
N VAL A 8 -15.53 -8.68 -4.86
CA VAL A 8 -16.01 -7.38 -4.39
C VAL A 8 -14.78 -6.48 -4.26
N CYS A 9 -14.71 -5.42 -5.06
CA CYS A 9 -13.66 -4.40 -5.00
C CYS A 9 -14.30 -3.06 -4.63
N ILE A 10 -13.89 -2.50 -3.50
CA ILE A 10 -14.38 -1.21 -3.01
C ILE A 10 -13.20 -0.25 -2.94
N LEU A 11 -13.27 0.84 -3.71
CA LEU A 11 -12.30 1.93 -3.59
C LEU A 11 -12.55 2.69 -2.29
N ILE A 12 -11.46 2.95 -1.56
CA ILE A 12 -11.51 3.71 -0.31
C ILE A 12 -11.10 5.14 -0.60
N ASP A 13 -11.91 6.09 -0.10
CA ASP A 13 -11.57 7.50 -0.21
C ASP A 13 -10.33 7.81 0.64
N THR A 14 -9.24 8.07 -0.07
CA THR A 14 -7.91 8.32 0.47
C THR A 14 -7.46 9.75 0.21
N ARG A 15 -8.35 10.62 -0.31
CA ARG A 15 -8.03 12.01 -0.68
C ARG A 15 -7.42 12.81 0.46
N LYS A 16 -7.85 12.56 1.70
CA LYS A 16 -7.30 13.22 2.89
C LYS A 16 -5.83 12.90 3.17
N TYR A 17 -5.30 11.82 2.61
CA TYR A 17 -3.90 11.41 2.75
C TYR A 17 -3.03 11.85 1.56
N CYS A 18 -3.65 12.30 0.47
CA CYS A 18 -2.95 12.81 -0.70
C CYS A 18 -2.52 14.25 -0.45
N THR A 19 -1.27 14.55 -0.79
CA THR A 19 -0.70 15.90 -0.71
C THR A 19 0.07 16.19 -2.00
N CYS A 20 0.67 17.37 -2.10
CA CYS A 20 1.61 17.65 -3.19
C CYS A 20 2.85 16.74 -3.17
N MET A 21 3.16 16.09 -2.04
CA MET A 21 4.36 15.25 -1.87
C MET A 21 4.08 13.75 -1.89
N GLN A 22 2.82 13.34 -1.73
CA GLN A 22 2.46 11.92 -1.71
C GLN A 22 1.07 11.67 -2.27
N GLU A 23 0.90 10.52 -2.90
CA GLU A 23 -0.39 10.04 -3.40
C GLU A 23 -0.65 8.66 -2.81
N ILE A 24 -1.81 8.50 -2.18
CA ILE A 24 -2.24 7.25 -1.54
C ILE A 24 -3.54 6.82 -2.20
N ILE A 25 -3.61 5.57 -2.65
CA ILE A 25 -4.83 4.96 -3.18
C ILE A 25 -5.02 3.63 -2.46
N ALA A 26 -6.24 3.36 -1.99
CA ALA A 26 -6.56 2.10 -1.34
C ALA A 26 -7.80 1.45 -1.94
N ALA A 27 -7.76 0.12 -2.04
CA ALA A 27 -8.86 -0.71 -2.46
C ALA A 27 -9.03 -1.89 -1.50
N ARG A 28 -10.27 -2.15 -1.10
CA ARG A 28 -10.64 -3.30 -0.30
C ARG A 28 -11.15 -4.40 -1.22
N ILE A 29 -10.53 -5.57 -1.16
CA ILE A 29 -10.90 -6.72 -1.98
C ILE A 29 -11.22 -7.92 -1.11
N GLN A 30 -12.18 -8.72 -1.53
CA GLN A 30 -12.45 -10.03 -0.92
C GLN A 30 -12.05 -11.13 -1.89
N LEU A 31 -11.19 -12.04 -1.44
CA LEU A 31 -10.67 -13.15 -2.23
C LEU A 31 -11.11 -14.49 -1.63
N ALA A 32 -11.56 -15.40 -2.50
CA ALA A 32 -11.84 -16.77 -2.10
C ALA A 32 -10.51 -17.53 -1.92
N THR A 33 -10.29 -18.11 -0.74
CA THR A 33 -9.07 -18.87 -0.42
C THR A 33 -9.32 -20.38 -0.34
N GLY A 34 -10.46 -20.85 -0.86
CA GLY A 34 -10.93 -22.24 -0.82
C GLY A 34 -12.44 -22.35 -1.05
N SER A 35 -13.00 -23.55 -0.88
CA SER A 35 -14.37 -23.87 -1.35
C SER A 35 -15.50 -23.00 -0.76
N ARG A 36 -15.31 -22.40 0.42
CA ARG A 36 -16.27 -21.47 1.06
C ARG A 36 -15.61 -20.47 2.03
N LYS A 37 -14.31 -20.21 1.88
CA LYS A 37 -13.57 -19.28 2.76
C LYS A 37 -13.20 -18.02 1.99
N PHE A 38 -13.47 -16.88 2.58
CA PHE A 38 -13.13 -15.57 2.04
C PHE A 38 -12.16 -14.88 2.99
N LYS A 39 -11.15 -14.22 2.42
CA LYS A 39 -10.28 -13.30 3.14
C LYS A 39 -10.42 -11.92 2.54
N THR A 40 -10.40 -10.91 3.40
CA THR A 40 -10.44 -9.52 2.98
C THR A 40 -9.04 -8.93 3.04
N TYR A 41 -8.67 -8.25 1.97
CA TYR A 41 -7.40 -7.58 1.82
C TYR A 41 -7.62 -6.10 1.58
N LEU A 42 -6.80 -5.29 2.22
CA LEU A 42 -6.70 -3.87 1.96
C LEU A 42 -5.43 -3.65 1.15
N LEU A 43 -5.59 -3.46 -0.16
CA LEU A 43 -4.49 -3.14 -1.07
C LEU A 43 -4.28 -1.63 -1.05
N VAL A 44 -3.07 -1.19 -0.73
CA VAL A 44 -2.71 0.23 -0.71
C VAL A 44 -1.55 0.46 -1.66
N SER A 45 -1.74 1.36 -2.61
CA SER A 45 -0.68 1.92 -3.44
C SER A 45 -0.26 3.27 -2.87
N ALA A 46 1.03 3.45 -2.65
CA ALA A 46 1.60 4.70 -2.15
C ALA A 46 2.72 5.18 -3.08
N TYR A 47 2.67 6.45 -3.47
CA TYR A 47 3.70 7.11 -4.26
C TYR A 47 4.20 8.35 -3.51
N TYR A 48 5.51 8.40 -3.25
CA TYR A 48 6.16 9.56 -2.65
C TYR A 48 6.97 10.28 -3.71
N ARG A 49 6.74 11.58 -3.87
CA ARG A 49 7.49 12.38 -4.85
C ARG A 49 8.93 12.57 -4.34
N PRO A 50 9.94 12.39 -5.20
CA PRO A 50 11.32 12.69 -4.82
C PRO A 50 11.45 14.17 -4.48
N GLU A 51 11.89 14.48 -3.26
CA GLU A 51 12.14 15.84 -2.81
C GLU A 51 13.24 16.51 -3.65
N THR A 52 13.00 17.75 -4.09
CA THR A 52 14.06 18.68 -4.50
C THR A 52 14.59 19.53 -3.33
N SER A 53 13.85 19.60 -2.21
CA SER A 53 14.20 20.39 -1.03
C SER A 53 14.03 19.59 0.27
N LYS A 54 15.08 19.58 1.10
CA LYS A 54 15.34 18.73 2.29
C LYS A 54 14.29 18.72 3.43
N SER A 55 13.11 19.35 3.31
CA SER A 55 12.28 19.69 4.48
C SER A 55 10.90 19.07 4.54
N THR A 56 10.41 18.34 3.53
CA THR A 56 8.98 17.99 3.46
C THR A 56 8.76 16.51 3.15
N LYS A 57 9.08 15.68 4.14
CA LYS A 57 8.86 14.23 4.05
C LYS A 57 7.37 13.93 4.04
N GLY A 58 6.94 13.00 3.19
CA GLY A 58 5.57 12.50 3.27
C GLY A 58 5.26 11.86 4.64
N SER A 59 3.99 11.89 5.03
CA SER A 59 3.50 11.34 6.29
C SER A 59 3.05 9.89 6.11
N PHE A 60 3.36 9.04 7.08
CA PHE A 60 2.93 7.64 7.17
C PHE A 60 1.78 7.41 8.17
N GLU A 61 1.19 8.47 8.73
CA GLU A 61 0.11 8.38 9.72
C GLU A 61 -1.13 7.64 9.19
N TRP A 62 -1.36 7.74 7.87
CA TRP A 62 -2.44 7.03 7.17
C TRP A 62 -2.36 5.50 7.35
N VAL A 63 -1.18 4.93 7.58
CA VAL A 63 -1.03 3.48 7.85
C VAL A 63 -1.72 3.11 9.16
N GLY A 64 -1.54 3.93 10.20
CA GLY A 64 -2.17 3.75 11.50
C GLY A 64 -3.69 3.90 11.40
N GLU A 65 -4.16 4.96 10.74
CA GLU A 65 -5.59 5.19 10.54
C GLU A 65 -6.26 4.07 9.75
N LEU A 66 -5.65 3.57 8.67
CA LEU A 66 -6.19 2.46 7.90
C LEU A 66 -6.26 1.17 8.73
N ARG A 67 -5.29 0.91 9.61
CA ARG A 67 -5.34 -0.23 10.54
C ARG A 67 -6.47 -0.09 11.56
N THR A 68 -6.71 1.11 12.06
CA THR A 68 -7.82 1.38 12.99
C THR A 68 -9.18 1.25 12.31
N LEU A 69 -9.31 1.71 11.06
CA LEU A 69 -10.56 1.62 10.29
C LEU A 69 -10.86 0.20 9.79
N TYR A 70 -9.83 -0.58 9.50
CA TYR A 70 -9.94 -1.94 8.95
C TYR A 70 -9.16 -2.97 9.77
N PRO A 71 -9.49 -3.16 11.06
CA PRO A 71 -8.66 -3.94 12.01
C PRO A 71 -8.59 -5.43 11.69
N THR A 72 -9.53 -5.96 10.90
CA THR A 72 -9.60 -7.38 10.54
C THR A 72 -9.03 -7.69 9.15
N ASP A 73 -8.70 -6.66 8.37
CA ASP A 73 -8.30 -6.83 6.97
C ASP A 73 -6.79 -7.05 6.86
N HIS A 74 -6.38 -7.89 5.91
CA HIS A 74 -4.97 -8.09 5.59
C HIS A 74 -4.46 -6.92 4.74
N ILE A 75 -3.66 -6.03 5.32
CA ILE A 75 -3.13 -4.88 4.61
C ILE A 75 -1.88 -5.25 3.81
N ILE A 76 -1.90 -4.95 2.52
CA ILE A 76 -0.77 -5.07 1.60
C ILE A 76 -0.48 -3.68 1.07
N ILE A 77 0.74 -3.19 1.29
CA ILE A 77 1.18 -1.86 0.86
C ILE A 77 2.28 -2.05 -0.19
N GLY A 78 2.17 -1.36 -1.31
CA GLY A 78 3.20 -1.32 -2.35
C GLY A 78 3.26 0.04 -3.04
N GLY A 79 4.36 0.30 -3.74
CA GLY A 79 4.55 1.53 -4.52
C GLY A 79 5.96 2.08 -4.43
N ASP A 80 6.13 3.35 -4.79
CA ASP A 80 7.42 4.02 -4.85
C ASP A 80 7.61 4.87 -3.59
N PHE A 81 8.53 4.43 -2.74
CA PHE A 81 8.91 5.10 -1.50
C PHE A 81 10.25 5.83 -1.66
N THR A 82 10.59 6.24 -2.89
CA THR A 82 11.91 6.63 -3.36
C THR A 82 12.79 7.23 -2.26
N PRO A 83 13.75 6.47 -1.71
CA PRO A 83 14.81 7.07 -0.93
C PRO A 83 15.71 7.86 -1.88
N SER A 84 16.15 9.04 -1.47
CA SER A 84 17.08 9.88 -2.23
C SER A 84 18.44 9.19 -2.39
N THR A 85 18.59 8.26 -3.32
CA THR A 85 19.91 7.86 -3.84
C THR A 85 20.29 8.80 -4.97
N PRO A 86 21.54 9.30 -5.00
CA PRO A 86 22.00 10.17 -6.08
C PRO A 86 21.86 9.47 -7.44
N PRO A 87 21.62 10.23 -8.53
CA PRO A 87 21.42 9.65 -9.85
C PRO A 87 22.69 8.89 -10.28
N GLY A 88 22.58 7.56 -10.36
CA GLY A 88 23.70 6.69 -10.75
C GLY A 88 23.76 5.33 -10.06
N THR A 89 22.94 5.07 -9.04
CA THR A 89 22.98 3.78 -8.30
C THR A 89 21.59 3.16 -8.22
N ILE A 90 21.10 2.61 -9.34
CA ILE A 90 19.90 1.75 -9.33
C ILE A 90 20.35 0.34 -9.75
N PRO A 91 20.42 -0.65 -8.83
CA PRO A 91 20.35 -2.04 -9.25
C PRO A 91 18.92 -2.29 -9.75
N GLN A 92 18.79 -2.65 -11.03
CA GLN A 92 17.55 -3.17 -11.57
C GLN A 92 17.26 -4.52 -10.92
N THR A 93 16.52 -4.54 -9.82
CA THR A 93 15.90 -5.77 -9.34
C THR A 93 14.62 -5.41 -8.59
N PRO A 94 13.45 -5.91 -9.02
CA PRO A 94 12.25 -5.77 -8.21
C PRO A 94 12.49 -6.57 -6.93
N ARG A 95 12.71 -5.89 -5.80
CA ARG A 95 12.69 -6.56 -4.50
C ARG A 95 11.26 -7.02 -4.28
N GLU A 96 11.10 -8.34 -4.22
CA GLU A 96 9.88 -9.00 -3.75
C GLU A 96 9.33 -8.22 -2.56
N ALA A 97 8.00 -8.05 -2.56
CA ALA A 97 7.25 -7.42 -1.48
C ALA A 97 7.60 -8.11 -0.16
N THR A 98 8.59 -7.56 0.53
CA THR A 98 9.03 -8.05 1.83
C THR A 98 7.93 -7.60 2.76
N THR A 99 7.06 -8.53 3.16
CA THR A 99 6.10 -8.35 4.26
C THR A 99 6.79 -7.55 5.37
N CYS A 100 6.40 -6.29 5.55
CA CYS A 100 6.90 -5.46 6.63
C CYS A 100 6.43 -6.09 7.94
N ARG A 101 7.25 -6.98 8.51
CA ARG A 101 7.22 -7.28 9.94
C ARG A 101 7.78 -6.04 10.62
N LEU A 102 6.88 -5.24 11.19
CA LEU A 102 7.27 -4.19 12.12
C LEU A 102 7.73 -4.87 13.42
N PRO A 103 8.90 -4.50 13.97
CA PRO A 103 9.26 -4.91 15.32
C PRO A 103 8.45 -4.05 16.31
N TRP A 104 7.68 -4.74 17.16
CA TRP A 104 7.08 -4.33 18.44
C TRP A 104 6.48 -2.93 18.54
#